data_AF-A0A539DLA6-F1
#
_entry.id   AF-A0A539DLA6-F1
#
_cell.length_a   1.000
_cell.length_b   1.000
_cell.length_c   1.000
_cell.angle_alpha   90.00
_cell.angle_beta   90.00
_cell.angle_gamma   90.00
#
_symmetry.space_group_name_H-M   'P 1'
#
loop_
_entity.id
_entity.type
_entity.pdbx_description
1 polymer ?
#
loop_
_entity_poly.entity_id
_entity_poly.type
_entity_poly.pdbx_seq_one_letter_code
_entity_poly.pdbx_strand_id
1 'polypeptide(L)' 'GFADARLADLSEEDVTAFEGLLEALDQDVYDWVVGRTPPPPIHDTPLLSAIRNFQGKPADA' A
#
# COMPACT_ATOMS: atom_id res chain seq x y z
N GLY A 1 -7.16 8.19 5.80
CA GLY A 1 -6.84 7.04 4.91
C GLY A 1 -5.83 6.11 5.55
N PHE A 2 -5.37 5.06 4.85
CA PHE A 2 -4.29 4.17 5.34
C PHE A 2 -3.05 4.99 5.75
N ALA A 3 -2.68 5.94 4.91
CA ALA A 3 -1.64 6.94 5.15
C ALA A 3 -1.82 7.64 6.52
N ASP A 4 -2.92 8.37 6.74
CA ASP A 4 -3.15 9.07 8.02
C ASP A 4 -3.14 8.16 9.26
N ALA A 5 -3.48 6.88 9.10
CA ALA A 5 -3.60 5.94 10.22
C ALA A 5 -2.31 5.15 10.52
N ARG A 6 -1.35 5.11 9.59
CA ARG A 6 -0.16 4.24 9.69
C ARG A 6 1.15 4.92 9.31
N LEU A 7 1.15 6.11 8.71
CA LEU A 7 2.36 6.83 8.29
C LEU A 7 3.36 7.04 9.44
N ALA A 8 2.87 7.31 10.65
CA ALA A 8 3.72 7.56 11.81
C ALA A 8 4.50 6.32 12.29
N ASP A 9 4.05 5.11 11.90
CA ASP A 9 4.62 3.83 12.33
C ASP A 9 5.39 3.12 11.19
N LEU A 10 5.52 3.75 10.03
CA LEU A 10 6.28 3.18 8.91
C LEU A 10 7.78 3.24 9.20
N SER A 11 8.46 2.11 8.99
CA SER A 11 9.93 2.08 8.96
C SER A 11 10.47 2.84 7.74
N GLU A 12 11.76 3.18 7.74
CA GLU A 12 12.40 3.79 6.54
C GLU A 12 12.21 2.92 5.29
N GLU A 13 12.29 1.60 5.44
CA GLU A 13 12.07 0.63 4.36
C GLU A 13 10.63 0.65 3.84
N ASP A 14 9.65 0.78 4.74
CA ASP A 14 8.25 0.94 4.35
C ASP A 14 8.01 2.29 3.66
N VAL A 15 8.65 3.37 4.10
CA VAL A 15 8.55 4.67 3.43
C VAL A 15 9.09 4.59 2.00
N THR A 16 10.26 3.97 1.80
CA THR A 16 10.80 3.73 0.45
C THR A 16 9.87 2.86 -0.40
N ALA A 17 9.28 1.82 0.18
CA ALA A 17 8.30 0.99 -0.53
C ALA A 17 7.05 1.79 -0.92
N PHE A 18 6.61 2.71 -0.06
CA PHE A 18 5.46 3.58 -0.33
C PHE A 18 5.77 4.57 -1.45
N GLU A 19 6.94 5.21 -1.42
CA GLU A 19 7.41 6.11 -2.48
C GLU A 19 7.46 5.39 -3.84
N GLY A 20 8.00 4.16 -3.87
CA GLY A 20 8.00 3.35 -5.09
C GLY A 20 6.60 3.03 -5.62
N LEU A 21 5.60 2.84 -4.74
CA LEU A 21 4.21 2.68 -5.16
C LEU A 21 3.61 3.97 -5.73
N LEU A 22 4.00 5.15 -5.21
CA LEU A 22 3.55 6.44 -5.73
C LEU A 22 4.12 6.78 -7.11
N GLU A 23 5.27 6.20 -7.47
CA GLU A 23 5.89 6.35 -8.79
C GLU A 23 5.33 5.38 -9.84
N ALA A 24 4.65 4.31 -9.42
CA ALA A 24 4.03 3.34 -10.30
C ALA A 24 2.72 3.88 -10.92
N LEU A 25 2.26 3.25 -12.01
CA LEU A 25 0.99 3.64 -12.64
C LEU A 25 -0.19 3.30 -11.72
N ASP A 26 -1.10 4.26 -11.54
CA ASP A 26 -2.29 4.10 -10.69
C ASP A 26 -3.10 2.82 -11.01
N GLN A 27 -3.21 2.48 -12.30
CA GLN A 27 -3.93 1.29 -12.75
C GLN A 27 -3.25 0.00 -12.28
N ASP A 28 -1.92 -0.06 -12.37
CA ASP A 28 -1.15 -1.22 -11.93
C ASP A 28 -1.21 -1.36 -10.41
N VAL A 29 -1.01 -0.26 -9.68
CA VAL A 29 -1.13 -0.22 -8.21
C VAL A 29 -2.52 -0.68 -7.78
N TYR A 30 -3.57 -0.19 -8.45
CA TYR A 30 -4.94 -0.63 -8.17
C TYR A 30 -5.10 -2.13 -8.39
N ASP A 31 -4.66 -2.66 -9.52
CA ASP A 31 -4.79 -4.09 -9.84
C ASP A 31 -4.03 -4.98 -8.86
N TRP A 32 -2.88 -4.55 -8.33
CA TRP A 32 -2.15 -5.26 -7.27
C TRP A 32 -2.91 -5.21 -5.93
N VAL A 33 -3.44 -4.04 -5.57
CA VAL A 33 -4.17 -3.85 -4.31
C VAL A 33 -5.44 -4.69 -4.28
N VAL A 34 -6.20 -4.77 -5.39
CA VAL A 34 -7.39 -5.62 -5.47
C VAL A 34 -7.08 -7.08 -5.79
N GLY A 35 -5.79 -7.44 -5.99
CA GLY A 35 -5.34 -8.81 -6.25
C GLY A 35 -5.72 -9.34 -7.63
N ARG A 36 -5.93 -8.48 -8.62
CA ARG A 36 -6.19 -8.87 -10.02
C ARG A 36 -4.94 -9.39 -10.71
N THR A 37 -3.78 -8.82 -10.40
CA THR A 37 -2.48 -9.22 -10.94
C THR A 37 -1.42 -9.23 -9.84
N PRO A 38 -0.38 -10.07 -9.94
CA PRO A 38 0.72 -10.04 -8.99
C PRO A 38 1.59 -8.79 -9.21
N PRO A 39 2.06 -8.12 -8.14
CA PRO A 39 3.01 -7.03 -8.25
C PRO A 39 4.39 -7.53 -8.71
N PRO A 40 5.20 -6.69 -9.39
CA PRO A 40 6.61 -6.96 -9.62
C PRO A 40 7.38 -7.13 -8.28
N PRO A 41 8.52 -7.84 -8.26
CA PRO A 41 9.26 -8.11 -7.02
C PRO A 41 9.66 -6.88 -6.22
N ILE A 42 9.87 -5.72 -6.87
CA ILE A 42 10.19 -4.45 -6.19
C ILE A 42 9.01 -3.87 -5.41
N HIS A 43 7.77 -4.24 -5.77
CA HIS A 43 6.54 -3.80 -5.11
C HIS A 43 5.91 -4.90 -4.26
N ASP A 44 6.40 -6.14 -4.31
CA ASP A 44 5.96 -7.25 -3.45
C ASP A 44 6.55 -7.10 -2.03
N THR A 45 6.08 -6.08 -1.32
CA THR A 45 6.59 -5.67 -0.01
C THR A 45 5.60 -5.97 1.10
N PRO A 46 6.08 -6.06 2.36
CA PRO A 46 5.19 -6.15 3.53
C PRO A 46 4.18 -5.00 3.59
N LEU A 47 4.56 -3.80 3.14
CA LEU A 47 3.69 -2.65 3.04
C LEU A 47 2.51 -2.89 2.07
N LEU A 48 2.77 -3.38 0.85
CA LEU A 48 1.69 -3.65 -0.11
C LEU A 48 0.73 -4.71 0.46
N SER A 49 1.25 -5.73 1.13
CA SER A 49 0.43 -6.71 1.86
C SER A 49 -0.41 -6.07 2.97
N ALA A 50 0.13 -5.09 3.70
CA ALA A 50 -0.61 -4.34 4.72
C ALA A 50 -1.71 -3.45 4.11
N ILE A 51 -1.46 -2.82 2.97
CA ILE A 51 -2.44 -2.01 2.22
C ILE A 51 -3.61 -2.89 1.76
N ARG A 52 -3.33 -4.06 1.18
CA ARG A 52 -4.35 -5.02 0.73
C ARG A 52 -5.27 -5.49 1.86
N ASN A 53 -4.70 -5.67 3.04
CA ASN A 53 -5.43 -6.13 4.23
C ASN A 53 -6.02 -4.98 5.06
N PHE A 54 -5.84 -3.72 4.64
CA PHE A 54 -6.40 -2.59 5.35
C PHE A 54 -7.90 -2.51 5.17
N GLN A 55 -8.61 -3.03 6.17
CA GLN A 55 -10.02 -2.68 6.36
C GLN A 55 -10.05 -1.29 6.97
N GLY A 56 -10.43 -0.29 6.18
CA GLY A 56 -10.61 1.07 6.66
C GLY A 56 -11.49 1.06 7.91
N LYS A 57 -11.04 1.70 8.99
CA LYS A 57 -11.91 1.96 10.14
C LYS A 57 -13.12 2.73 9.57
N PRO A 58 -14.38 2.33 9.85
CA PRO A 58 -15.51 3.14 9.43
C PRO A 58 -15.29 4.54 10.01
N ALA A 59 -15.21 5.54 9.15
CA ALA A 59 -15.19 6.93 9.57
C ALA A 59 -16.53 7.16 10.27
N ASP A 60 -16.48 7.24 11.60
CA ASP A 60 -17.56 7.47 12.57
C ASP A 60 -19.01 7.24 12.05
N ALA A 61 -19.61 6.14 12.53
CA ALA A 61 -21.06 5.92 12.51
C ALA A 61 -21.69 6.38 13.83
#